data_AF-A0A5C1HW36-F1
#
_entry.id   AF-A0A5C1HW36-F1
#
_cell.length_a   1.000
_cell.length_b   1.000
_cell.length_c   1.000
_cell.angle_alpha   90.00
_cell.angle_beta   90.00
_cell.angle_gamma   90.00
#
_symmetry.space_group_name_H-M   'P 1'
#
loop_
_entity.id
_entity.type
_entity.pdbx_description
1 polymer ?
#
loop_
_entity_poly.entity_id
_entity_poly.type
_entity_poly.pdbx_seq_one_letter_code
_entity_poly.pdbx_strand_id
1 'polypeptide(L)' 'MSESVQLIPGNSLITATPQEGRELAIKMARLIIKVTQPDDEIRGRLRGVYAEDAAMLIAVGQTVATEFATIAAANNYWR' A
#
# COMPACT_ATOMS: atom_id res chain seq x y z
N MET A 1 -18.74 12.60 11.90
CA MET A 1 -17.70 13.16 11.00
C MET A 1 -16.75 12.02 10.68
N SER A 2 -16.84 11.41 9.49
CA SER A 2 -15.88 10.39 9.09
C SER A 2 -14.51 11.05 8.96
N GLU A 3 -13.51 10.62 9.74
CA GLU A 3 -12.13 11.01 9.46
C GLU A 3 -11.81 10.63 8.01
N SER A 4 -11.51 11.62 7.18
CA SER A 4 -11.08 11.39 5.81
C SER A 4 -9.78 10.60 5.85
N VAL A 5 -9.81 9.37 5.32
CA VAL A 5 -8.62 8.51 5.25
C VAL A 5 -7.54 9.22 4.44
N GLN A 6 -6.40 9.53 5.07
CA GLN A 6 -5.25 10.11 4.37
C GLN A 6 -4.60 9.03 3.47
N LEU A 7 -4.65 9.24 2.16
CA LEU A 7 -4.11 8.28 1.17
C LEU A 7 -2.59 8.35 1.03
N ILE A 8 -1.99 9.51 1.28
CA ILE A 8 -0.55 9.74 1.30
C ILE A 8 -0.12 10.06 2.74
N PRO A 9 0.38 9.08 3.51
CA PRO A 9 0.79 9.29 4.90
C PRO A 9 1.81 10.43 5.03
N GLY A 10 1.53 11.39 5.91
CA GLY A 10 2.43 12.54 6.10
C GLY A 10 2.55 13.48 4.89
N ASN A 11 1.69 13.30 3.87
CA ASN A 11 1.69 14.07 2.62
C ASN A 11 3.07 14.13 1.94
N SER A 12 3.87 13.07 2.04
CA SER A 12 5.21 12.99 1.49
C SER A 12 5.48 11.59 0.95
N LEU A 13 6.25 11.53 -0.15
CA LEU A 13 6.84 10.29 -0.65
C LEU A 13 8.29 10.12 -0.22
N ILE A 14 8.87 11.10 0.47
CA ILE A 14 10.27 11.08 0.90
C ILE A 14 10.42 10.19 2.14
N THR A 15 11.34 9.24 2.08
CA THR A 15 11.68 8.29 3.14
C THR A 15 13.19 8.23 3.33
N ALA A 16 13.67 7.98 4.56
CA ALA A 16 15.09 8.01 4.85
C ALA A 16 15.84 6.79 4.27
N THR A 17 15.14 5.67 4.12
CA THR A 17 15.73 4.42 3.63
C THR A 17 14.84 3.70 2.60
N PRO A 18 15.42 2.78 1.80
CA PRO A 18 14.64 1.91 0.93
C PRO A 18 13.61 1.07 1.68
N GLN A 19 13.93 0.63 2.91
CA GLN A 19 13.03 -0.16 3.75
C GLN A 19 11.79 0.66 4.12
N GLU A 20 11.96 1.89 4.59
CA GLU A 20 10.85 2.80 4.88
C GLU A 20 10.04 3.12 3.60
N GLY A 21 10.71 3.25 2.45
CA GLY A 21 10.05 3.41 1.15
C GLY A 21 9.15 2.22 0.81
N ARG A 22 9.61 0.99 1.11
CA ARG A 22 8.83 -0.22 0.90
C ARG A 22 7.63 -0.31 1.85
N GLU A 23 7.81 0.09 3.10
CA GLU A 23 6.74 0.15 4.09
C GLU A 23 5.67 1.19 3.70
N LEU A 24 6.09 2.35 3.19
CA LEU A 24 5.20 3.37 2.66
C LEU A 24 4.40 2.84 1.46
N ALA A 25 5.05 2.15 0.52
CA ALA A 25 4.39 1.52 -0.63
C ALA A 25 3.29 0.53 -0.20
N ILE A 26 3.57 -0.33 0.79
CA ILE A 26 2.59 -1.27 1.35
C ILE A 26 1.42 -0.51 1.97
N LYS A 27 1.72 0.55 2.73
CA LYS A 27 0.69 1.36 3.40
C LYS A 27 -0.22 2.03 2.38
N MET A 28 0.32 2.66 1.35
CA MET A 28 -0.45 3.30 0.28
C MET A 28 -1.36 2.30 -0.44
N ALA A 29 -0.83 1.14 -0.84
CA ALA A 29 -1.64 0.08 -1.47
C ALA A 29 -2.82 -0.36 -0.59
N ARG A 30 -2.59 -0.53 0.73
CA ARG A 30 -3.65 -0.90 1.69
C ARG A 30 -4.69 0.22 1.91
N LEU A 31 -4.28 1.47 1.85
CA LEU A 31 -5.18 2.62 2.02
C LEU A 31 -6.18 2.74 0.86
N ILE A 32 -5.76 2.44 -0.38
CA ILE A 32 -6.66 2.36 -1.53
C ILE A 32 -7.73 1.28 -1.31
N ILE A 33 -7.35 0.10 -0.79
CA ILE A 33 -8.32 -0.96 -0.44
C ILE A 33 -9.29 -0.49 0.66
N LYS A 34 -8.80 0.24 1.66
CA LYS A 34 -9.64 0.78 2.75
C LYS A 34 -10.67 1.80 2.24
N VAL A 35 -10.32 2.63 1.27
CA VAL A 35 -11.24 3.63 0.72
C VAL A 35 -12.22 3.02 -0.28
N THR A 36 -11.78 2.05 -1.08
CA THR A 36 -12.64 1.36 -2.07
C THR A 36 -13.64 0.42 -1.40
N GLN A 37 -13.25 -0.25 -0.31
CA GLN A 37 -14.14 -1.05 0.52
C GLN A 37 -14.04 -0.55 1.97
N PRO A 38 -14.94 0.36 2.43
CA PRO A 38 -14.87 0.96 3.76
C PRO A 38 -15.24 0.00 4.90
N ASP A 39 -16.02 -1.05 4.62
CA ASP A 39 -16.44 -2.06 5.59
C ASP A 39 -15.27 -2.98 5.97
N ASP A 40 -14.91 -3.01 7.25
CA ASP A 40 -13.81 -3.81 7.78
C ASP A 40 -14.14 -5.30 7.91
N GLU A 41 -15.40 -5.66 8.18
CA GLU A 41 -15.86 -7.04 8.19
C GLU A 41 -15.74 -7.66 6.79
N ILE A 42 -16.14 -6.92 5.75
CA ILE A 42 -15.98 -7.36 4.36
C ILE A 42 -14.49 -7.55 4.03
N ARG A 43 -13.62 -6.59 4.37
CA ARG A 43 -12.16 -6.74 4.15
C ARG A 43 -11.59 -7.93 4.92
N GLY A 44 -12.06 -8.18 6.15
CA GLY A 44 -11.67 -9.33 6.96
C GLY A 44 -12.00 -10.66 6.27
N ARG A 45 -13.22 -10.78 5.72
CA ARG A 45 -13.64 -11.95 4.95
C ARG A 45 -12.83 -12.13 3.67
N LEU A 46 -12.59 -11.06 2.92
CA LEU A 46 -11.81 -11.11 1.66
C LEU A 46 -10.35 -11.51 1.89
N ARG A 47 -9.79 -11.23 3.08
CA ARG A 47 -8.41 -11.59 3.41
C ARG A 47 -8.12 -13.08 3.33
N GLY A 48 -9.05 -13.94 3.75
CA GLY A 48 -8.89 -15.39 3.63
C GLY A 48 -8.76 -15.84 2.18
N VAL A 49 -9.47 -15.17 1.26
CA VAL A 49 -9.45 -15.52 -0.17
C VAL A 49 -8.07 -15.26 -0.78
N TYR A 50 -7.57 -14.03 -0.68
CA TYR A 50 -6.32 -13.67 -1.36
C TYR A 50 -5.06 -14.16 -0.63
N ALA A 51 -5.14 -14.46 0.67
CA ALA A 51 -3.98 -14.91 1.44
C ALA A 51 -3.54 -16.35 1.10
N GLU A 52 -4.46 -17.16 0.56
CA GLU A 52 -4.21 -18.56 0.20
C GLU A 52 -4.13 -18.79 -1.32
N ASP A 53 -4.33 -17.74 -2.13
CA ASP A 53 -4.27 -17.79 -3.59
C ASP A 53 -2.93 -17.25 -4.11
N ALA A 54 -2.15 -18.11 -4.77
CA ALA A 54 -0.82 -17.75 -5.27
C ALA A 54 -0.85 -16.63 -6.32
N ALA A 55 -1.84 -16.61 -7.22
CA ALA A 55 -1.95 -15.58 -8.24
C ALA A 55 -2.30 -14.23 -7.61
N MET A 56 -3.17 -14.22 -6.59
CA MET A 56 -3.48 -13.00 -5.86
C MET A 56 -2.30 -12.50 -5.02
N LEU A 57 -1.52 -13.40 -4.40
CA LEU A 57 -0.29 -13.02 -3.70
C LEU A 57 0.74 -12.36 -4.64
N ILE A 58 0.88 -12.89 -5.87
CA ILE A 58 1.71 -12.26 -6.90
C ILE A 58 1.16 -10.88 -7.28
N ALA A 59 -0.16 -10.75 -7.46
CA ALA A 59 -0.81 -9.47 -7.78
C ALA A 59 -0.63 -8.40 -6.69
N VAL A 60 -0.69 -8.80 -5.41
CA VAL A 60 -0.34 -7.92 -4.27
C VAL A 60 1.11 -7.47 -4.40
N GLY A 61 2.03 -8.39 -4.70
CA GLY A 61 3.45 -8.07 -4.92
C GLY A 61 3.66 -7.04 -6.04
N GLN A 62 2.97 -7.19 -7.17
CA GLN A 62 3.02 -6.27 -8.31
C GLN A 62 2.46 -4.88 -7.97
N THR A 63 1.36 -4.83 -7.20
CA THR A 63 0.77 -3.58 -6.73
C THR A 63 1.77 -2.79 -5.89
N VAL A 64 2.37 -3.43 -4.89
CA VAL A 64 3.36 -2.77 -4.03
C VAL A 64 4.64 -2.43 -4.79
N ALA A 65 5.05 -3.24 -5.78
CA ALA A 65 6.19 -2.92 -6.65
C ALA A 65 5.98 -1.63 -7.46
N THR A 66 4.76 -1.40 -7.96
CA THR A 66 4.41 -0.19 -8.71
C THR A 66 4.47 1.06 -7.82
N GLU A 67 3.91 0.98 -6.61
CA GLU A 67 4.01 2.06 -5.61
C GLU A 67 5.46 2.34 -5.22
N PHE A 68 6.23 1.28 -4.96
CA PHE A 68 7.63 1.40 -4.57
C PHE A 68 8.50 2.01 -5.67
N ALA A 69 8.22 1.73 -6.95
CA ALA A 69 8.93 2.36 -8.07
C ALA A 69 8.73 3.89 -8.08
N THR A 70 7.51 4.35 -7.80
CA THR A 70 7.18 5.78 -7.69
C THR A 70 7.89 6.42 -6.50
N ILE A 71 7.86 5.77 -5.33
CA ILE A 71 8.53 6.24 -4.11
C ILE A 71 10.05 6.27 -4.30
N ALA A 72 10.66 5.23 -4.89
CA ALA A 72 12.09 5.18 -5.15
C ALA A 72 12.53 6.32 -6.08
N ALA A 73 11.76 6.61 -7.13
CA ALA A 73 12.01 7.75 -8.02
C ALA A 73 11.93 9.09 -7.27
N ALA A 74 10.94 9.27 -6.39
CA ALA A 74 10.81 10.47 -5.56
C ALA A 74 12.00 10.66 -4.58
N ASN A 75 12.65 9.57 -4.17
CA ASN A 75 13.80 9.58 -3.26
C ASN A 75 15.16 9.55 -3.96
N ASN A 76 15.20 9.78 -5.28
CA ASN A 76 16.43 9.64 -6.08
C ASN A 76 17.17 8.30 -5.81
N TYR A 77 16.40 7.23 -5.59
CA TYR A 77 16.90 5.89 -5.25
C TYR A 77 17.85 5.84 -4.03
N TRP A 78 17.74 6.78 -3.09
CA TRP A 78 18.56 6.89 -1.89
C TRP A 78 20.07 6.94 -2.17
N ARG A 79 20.46 7.57 -3.29
CA ARG A 79 21.85 7.78 -3.71
C ARG A 79 22.42 9.09 -3.20
#